data_AF-V5IIC6-F1
#
_entry.id   AF-V5IIC6-F1
#
_cell.length_a   1.000
_cell.length_b   1.000
_cell.length_c   1.000
_cell.angle_alpha   90.00
_cell.angle_beta   90.00
_cell.angle_gamma   90.00
#
_symmetry.space_group_name_H-M   'P 1'
#
loop_
_entity.id
_entity.type
_entity.pdbx_description
1 polymer ?
#
loop_
_entity_poly.entity_id
_entity_poly.type
_entity_poly.pdbx_seq_one_letter_code
_entity_poly.pdbx_strand_id
1 'polypeptide(L)'
;PRARMSTFGLLVKVYRFLARRSGAKFNRIVLKRLFMSRINKPVISLARVTRFMKKPGRENLIAVVVGTVTDDLRLYDVPKAAPVCPARDGGVARARILEGGRGDPHI
;
A
#
# COMPACT_ATOMS: atom_id res chain seq x y z
N PRO A 1 -15.94 -12.95 -25.15
CA PRO A 1 -16.31 -11.64 -24.55
C PRO A 1 -15.57 -11.38 -23.22
N ARG A 2 -14.31 -10.94 -23.28
CA ARG A 2 -13.50 -10.67 -22.08
C ARG A 2 -13.28 -9.15 -22.00
N ALA A 3 -14.18 -8.45 -21.32
CA ALA A 3 -14.03 -7.01 -21.07
C ALA A 3 -12.74 -6.80 -20.26
N ARG A 4 -11.64 -6.44 -20.93
CA ARG A 4 -10.39 -6.06 -20.26
C ARG A 4 -10.58 -4.66 -19.67
N MET A 5 -11.34 -4.56 -18.59
CA MET A 5 -11.27 -3.37 -17.75
C MET A 5 -9.90 -3.34 -17.09
N SER A 6 -9.20 -2.20 -17.15
CA SER A 6 -7.97 -2.00 -16.38
C SER A 6 -8.27 -2.22 -14.90
N THR A 7 -7.40 -2.94 -14.18
CA THR A 7 -7.53 -3.20 -12.73
C THR A 7 -7.77 -1.92 -11.93
N PHE A 8 -7.12 -0.84 -12.36
CA PHE A 8 -7.29 0.49 -11.81
C PHE A 8 -8.70 1.06 -12.00
N GLY A 9 -9.29 0.93 -13.20
CA GLY A 9 -10.64 1.41 -13.50
C GLY A 9 -11.73 0.67 -12.70
N LEU A 10 -11.53 -0.63 -12.44
CA LEU A 10 -12.42 -1.40 -11.58
C LEU A 10 -12.30 -0.97 -10.11
N LEU A 11 -11.07 -0.78 -9.62
CA LEU A 11 -10.81 -0.33 -8.26
C LEU A 11 -11.48 1.03 -7.97
N VAL A 12 -11.38 1.97 -8.91
CA VAL A 12 -12.06 3.28 -8.80
C VAL A 12 -13.57 3.12 -8.73
N LYS A 13 -14.18 2.23 -9.54
CA LYS A 13 -15.64 1.98 -9.50
C LYS A 13 -16.07 1.45 -8.14
N VAL A 14 -15.35 0.48 -7.56
CA VAL A 14 -15.65 -0.09 -6.25
C VAL A 14 -15.54 0.98 -5.15
N TYR A 15 -14.44 1.73 -5.10
CA TYR A 15 -14.28 2.79 -4.10
C TYR A 15 -15.26 3.95 -4.28
N ARG A 16 -15.69 4.24 -5.53
CA ARG A 16 -16.76 5.22 -5.79
C ARG A 16 -18.11 4.76 -5.27
N PHE A 17 -18.43 3.47 -5.40
CA PHE A 17 -19.63 2.89 -4.80
C PHE A 17 -19.58 2.91 -3.27
N LEU A 18 -18.47 2.42 -2.70
CA LEU A 18 -18.28 2.37 -1.23
C LEU A 18 -18.28 3.76 -0.60
N ALA A 19 -17.60 4.75 -1.19
CA ALA A 19 -17.55 6.11 -0.66
C ALA A 19 -18.93 6.79 -0.65
N ARG A 20 -19.84 6.42 -1.55
CA ARG A 20 -21.22 6.95 -1.58
C ARG A 20 -22.14 6.27 -0.57
N ARG A 21 -22.00 4.96 -0.35
CA ARG A 21 -22.94 4.17 0.45
C ARG A 21 -22.53 4.02 1.92
N SER A 22 -21.23 3.94 2.21
CA SER A 22 -20.75 3.62 3.57
C SER A 22 -20.62 4.83 4.51
N GLY A 23 -20.53 6.05 3.97
CA GLY A 23 -20.21 7.25 4.77
C GLY A 23 -18.82 7.26 5.42
N ALA A 24 -18.03 6.18 5.31
CA ALA A 24 -16.75 6.06 5.97
C ALA A 24 -15.71 7.04 5.39
N LYS A 25 -15.09 7.84 6.26
CA LYS A 25 -14.05 8.82 5.91
C LYS A 25 -12.87 8.18 5.16
N PHE A 26 -12.51 6.94 5.51
CA PHE A 26 -11.46 6.16 4.86
C PHE A 26 -11.70 6.00 3.35
N ASN A 27 -12.89 5.56 2.94
CA ASN A 27 -13.22 5.30 1.54
C ASN A 27 -13.12 6.56 0.68
N ARG A 28 -13.52 7.71 1.23
CA ARG A 28 -13.39 9.01 0.56
C ARG A 28 -11.94 9.44 0.38
N ILE A 29 -11.08 9.17 1.38
CA ILE A 29 -9.64 9.46 1.31
C ILE A 29 -8.98 8.57 0.24
N VAL A 30 -9.28 7.27 0.23
CA VAL A 30 -8.72 6.33 -0.75
C VAL A 30 -9.14 6.73 -2.18
N LEU A 31 -10.42 7.04 -2.40
CA LEU A 31 -10.92 7.49 -3.70
C LEU A 31 -10.20 8.76 -4.18
N LYS A 32 -10.01 9.75 -3.30
CA LYS A 32 -9.26 10.98 -3.63
C LYS A 32 -7.82 10.67 -4.04
N ARG A 33 -7.13 9.76 -3.34
CA ARG A 33 -5.74 9.36 -3.65
C ARG A 33 -5.63 8.53 -4.93
N LEU A 34 -6.65 7.74 -5.27
CA LEU A 34 -6.69 7.02 -6.54
C LEU A 34 -6.67 8.02 -7.71
N PHE A 35 -7.51 9.07 -7.66
CA PHE A 35 -7.58 10.11 -8.69
C PHE A 35 -6.37 11.04 -8.80
N MET A 36 -5.42 11.00 -7.86
CA MET A 36 -4.21 11.82 -7.95
C MET A 36 -3.37 11.42 -9.17
N SER A 37 -2.70 12.40 -9.78
CA SER A 37 -1.70 12.16 -10.82
C SER A 37 -0.49 11.41 -10.24
N ARG A 38 0.31 10.77 -11.09
CA ARG A 38 1.51 10.02 -10.65
C ARG A 38 2.51 10.89 -9.88
N ILE A 39 2.66 12.16 -10.29
CA ILE A 39 3.56 13.14 -9.63
C ILE A 39 3.06 13.44 -8.22
N ASN A 40 1.74 13.48 -8.01
CA ASN A 40 1.14 13.81 -6.72
C ASN A 40 1.01 12.59 -5.80
N LYS A 41 1.32 11.37 -6.28
CA LYS A 41 1.33 10.16 -5.46
C LYS A 41 2.69 10.03 -4.77
N PRO A 42 2.76 10.07 -3.42
CA PRO A 42 4.01 9.95 -2.72
C PRO A 42 4.60 8.55 -2.91
N VAL A 43 5.91 8.50 -3.10
CA VAL A 43 6.70 7.27 -3.00
C VAL A 43 7.11 7.09 -1.54
N ILE A 44 6.83 5.93 -0.95
CA ILE A 44 7.09 5.69 0.47
C ILE A 44 8.03 4.49 0.62
N SER A 45 9.12 4.64 1.39
CA SER A 45 10.01 3.52 1.71
C SER A 45 9.48 2.64 2.83
N LEU A 46 9.88 1.36 2.84
CA LEU A 46 9.54 0.41 3.91
C LEU A 46 9.96 0.89 5.31
N ALA A 47 11.13 1.54 5.42
CA ALA A 47 11.58 2.13 6.68
C ALA A 47 10.61 3.17 7.21
N ARG A 48 10.02 3.98 6.32
CA ARG A 48 9.05 5.01 6.70
C ARG A 48 7.72 4.40 7.15
N VAL A 49 7.27 3.33 6.50
CA VAL A 49 6.08 2.56 6.94
C VAL A 49 6.31 1.97 8.33
N THR A 50 7.45 1.33 8.56
CA THR A 50 7.81 0.73 9.85
C THR A 50 7.83 1.77 10.97
N ARG A 51 8.39 2.96 10.72
CA ARG A 51 8.35 4.08 11.68
C ARG A 51 6.93 4.56 11.99
N PHE A 52 6.01 4.52 11.02
CA PHE A 52 4.61 4.90 11.26
C PHE A 52 3.83 3.86 12.04
N MET A 53 4.20 2.58 11.93
CA MET A 53 3.58 1.46 12.62
C MET A 53 4.09 1.30 14.06
N LYS A 54 5.34 1.64 14.34
CA LYS A 54 5.93 1.65 15.70
C LYS A 54 5.37 2.75 16.62
N LYS A 55 4.43 3.59 16.15
CA LYS A 55 3.82 4.64 16.99
C LYS A 55 2.79 4.03 17.95
N PRO A 56 2.65 4.58 19.18
CA PRO A 56 1.71 4.05 20.16
C PRO A 56 0.28 4.03 19.62
N GLY A 57 -0.44 2.94 19.88
CA GLY A 57 -1.83 2.73 19.44
C GLY A 57 -2.00 2.18 18.02
N ARG A 58 -0.94 1.63 17.39
CA ARG A 58 -0.97 1.12 16.01
C ARG A 58 -0.48 -0.31 15.82
N GLU A 59 -0.27 -1.03 16.92
CA GLU A 59 0.35 -2.36 16.92
C GLU A 59 -0.45 -3.41 16.16
N ASN A 60 -1.79 -3.25 16.10
CA ASN A 60 -2.72 -4.17 15.43
C ASN A 60 -3.41 -3.56 14.20
N LEU A 61 -2.88 -2.45 13.66
CA LEU A 61 -3.48 -1.77 12.51
C LEU A 61 -2.83 -2.18 11.19
N ILE A 62 -3.55 -1.99 10.09
CA ILE A 62 -3.07 -2.28 8.74
C ILE A 62 -2.60 -1.00 8.07
N ALA A 63 -1.38 -1.00 7.52
CA ALA A 63 -0.81 0.13 6.80
C ALA A 63 -1.25 0.15 5.34
N VAL A 64 -2.27 0.96 5.00
CA VAL A 64 -2.74 1.10 3.61
C VAL A 64 -1.99 2.23 2.89
N VAL A 65 -1.23 1.89 1.84
CA VAL A 65 -0.48 2.84 1.02
C VAL A 65 -1.02 2.88 -0.40
N VAL A 66 -1.65 4.01 -0.76
CA VAL A 66 -2.11 4.25 -2.14
C VAL A 66 -0.99 4.92 -2.93
N GLY A 67 -0.04 4.13 -3.41
CA GLY A 67 1.14 4.62 -4.11
C GLY A 67 2.18 3.53 -4.34
N THR A 68 3.38 3.94 -4.75
CA THR A 68 4.54 3.06 -4.89
C THR A 68 5.24 2.92 -3.55
N VAL A 69 5.54 1.69 -3.17
CA VAL A 69 6.36 1.38 -2.00
C VAL A 69 7.74 0.95 -2.48
N THR A 70 8.78 1.62 -2.01
CA THR A 70 10.17 1.30 -2.35
C THR A 70 10.81 0.49 -1.24
N ASP A 71 11.70 -0.42 -1.65
CA ASP A 71 12.52 -1.16 -0.72
C ASP A 71 13.57 -0.24 -0.07
N ASP A 72 13.98 -0.61 1.15
CA ASP A 72 15.05 0.04 1.89
C ASP A 72 15.97 -1.04 2.46
N LEU A 73 17.13 -1.23 1.83
CA LEU A 73 18.11 -2.27 2.16
C LEU A 73 18.68 -2.12 3.58
N ARG A 74 18.58 -0.92 4.17
CA ARG A 74 19.10 -0.64 5.51
C ARG A 74 18.22 -1.22 6.62
N LEU A 75 17.01 -1.66 6.30
CA LEU A 75 16.05 -2.18 7.25
C LEU A 75 16.09 -3.71 7.22
N TYR A 76 16.73 -4.34 8.20
CA TYR A 76 16.87 -5.79 8.28
C TYR A 76 15.59 -6.50 8.76
N ASP A 77 14.93 -5.94 9.77
CA ASP A 77 13.66 -6.46 10.29
C ASP A 77 12.47 -5.65 9.76
N VAL A 78 11.67 -6.28 8.89
CA VAL A 78 10.38 -5.76 8.47
C VAL A 78 9.32 -6.44 9.35
N PRO A 79 8.59 -5.70 10.20
CA PRO A 79 7.56 -6.33 11.03
C PRO A 79 6.47 -6.93 10.14
N LYS A 80 6.30 -8.27 10.20
CA LYS A 80 5.23 -9.04 9.52
C LYS A 80 3.82 -8.47 9.76
N ALA A 81 3.64 -7.75 10.86
CA ALA A 81 2.39 -7.15 11.29
C ALA A 81 1.94 -5.92 10.46
N ALA A 82 2.70 -5.47 9.46
CA ALA A 82 2.28 -4.40 8.56
C ALA A 82 1.89 -4.97 7.19
N PRO A 83 0.66 -5.49 6.99
CA PRO A 83 0.17 -5.77 5.65
C PRO A 83 0.13 -4.45 4.88
N VAL A 84 1.09 -4.27 3.97
CA VAL A 84 1.14 -3.13 3.06
C VAL A 84 0.46 -3.55 1.77
N CYS A 85 -0.62 -2.89 1.41
CA CYS A 85 -1.28 -3.08 0.11
C CYS A 85 -0.88 -1.93 -0.83
N PRO A 86 0.25 -2.02 -1.56
CA PRO A 86 0.62 -1.00 -2.53
C PRO A 86 -0.29 -1.07 -3.76
N ALA A 87 -0.54 0.07 -4.39
CA ALA A 87 -1.29 0.14 -5.64
C ALA A 87 -0.47 -0.34 -6.86
N ARG A 88 0.84 -0.51 -6.69
CA ARG A 88 1.79 -0.91 -7.74
C ARG A 88 2.86 -1.82 -7.16
N ASP A 89 3.18 -2.88 -7.88
CA ASP A 89 4.14 -3.91 -7.44
C ASP A 89 5.58 -3.37 -7.40
N GLY A 90 6.14 -3.27 -6.21
CA GLY A 90 7.58 -3.25 -6.01
C GLY A 90 8.02 -4.68 -5.71
N GLY A 91 8.43 -5.45 -6.72
CA GLY A 91 8.67 -6.90 -6.62
C GLY A 91 9.53 -7.30 -5.42
N VAL A 92 10.68 -6.64 -5.25
CA VAL A 92 11.62 -6.86 -4.13
C VAL A 92 11.00 -6.46 -2.79
N ALA A 93 10.33 -5.30 -2.72
CA ALA A 93 9.64 -4.86 -1.50
C ALA A 93 8.52 -5.83 -1.08
N ARG A 94 7.78 -6.40 -2.06
CA ARG A 94 6.72 -7.38 -1.82
C ARG A 94 7.27 -8.69 -1.27
N ALA A 95 8.39 -9.19 -1.82
CA ALA A 95 9.06 -10.38 -1.31
C ALA A 95 9.48 -10.18 0.16
N ARG A 96 10.14 -9.05 0.46
CA ARG A 96 10.60 -8.74 1.83
C ARG A 96 9.45 -8.55 2.83
N ILE A 97 8.31 -8.00 2.41
CA ILE A 97 7.11 -7.92 3.26
C ILE A 97 6.55 -9.33 3.58
N LEU A 98 6.47 -10.20 2.58
CA LEU A 98 5.94 -11.57 2.76
C LEU A 98 6.87 -12.43 3.62
N GLU A 99 8.19 -12.28 3.45
CA GLU A 99 9.21 -13.04 4.17
C GLU A 99 9.53 -12.46 5.56
N GLY A 100 9.09 -11.23 5.85
CA GLY A 100 9.35 -10.56 7.12
C GLY A 100 10.77 -10.00 7.25
N GLY A 101 11.36 -9.56 6.15
CA GLY A 101 12.68 -8.90 6.10
C GLY A 101 13.87 -9.81 5.76
N ARG A 102 13.69 -11.13 5.75
CA ARG A 102 14.76 -12.14 5.59
C ARG A 102 15.05 -12.60 4.15
N GLY A 103 14.69 -11.81 3.15
CA GLY A 103 15.03 -12.08 1.75
C GLY A 103 16.33 -11.38 1.37
N ASP A 104 17.39 -12.15 1.10
CA ASP A 104 18.60 -11.64 0.48
C ASP A 104 18.28 -11.07 -0.90
N PRO A 105 18.68 -9.83 -1.23
CA PRO A 105 18.35 -9.18 -2.51
C PRO A 105 19.13 -9.75 -3.72
N HIS A 106 19.90 -10.83 -3.53
CA HIS A 106 20.80 -11.42 -4.51
C HIS A 106 20.32 -12.75 -5.11
N ILE A 107 19.04 -13.10 -4.98
CA ILE A 107 18.44 -14.29 -5.62
C ILE A 107 17.20 -13.89 -6.42
#